data_AF-A0A966SVE0-F1
#
_entry.id   AF-A0A966SVE0-F1
#
_cell.length_a   1.000
_cell.length_b   1.000
_cell.length_c   1.000
_cell.angle_alpha   90.00
_cell.angle_beta   90.00
_cell.angle_gamma   90.00
#
_symmetry.space_group_name_H-M   'P 1'
#
loop_
_entity.id
_entity.type
_entity.pdbx_description
1 polymer ?
#
loop_
_entity_poly.entity_id
_entity_poly.type
_entity_poly.pdbx_seq_one_letter_code
_entity_poly.pdbx_strand_id
1 'polypeptide(L)'
;MNLMLAPICLTIALMLGEMSPCDGCGRVQIYGVQPGMASAEAGVRDGDLIMAIDGAPITDAAGVRQAVRVSEGRPVSLRLRRSSDVFELSVTPRINPQTNALALGISLGPEYVLERLPLAEALPVSLTRTGEMVVNMVTGLAKVVVREAPAELAGPVGIAEMTGRAARAGTPTLLQFMAFLSLNLAIFNILPVPGLDGARLLFVGIEAVRGKRVNPQVEGALHLAGMLLLLALMLVVSFRDIQKLVAS
;
A
#
# COMPACT_ATOMS: atom_id res chain seq x y z
N MET A 1 -18.12 -13.37 -11.84
CA MET A 1 -17.01 -12.51 -11.37
C MET A 1 -17.58 -11.28 -10.67
N ASN A 2 -17.41 -11.13 -9.36
CA ASN A 2 -18.06 -10.05 -8.62
C ASN A 2 -17.17 -8.79 -8.57
N LEU A 3 -17.00 -8.12 -9.72
CA LEU A 3 -16.28 -6.84 -9.82
C LEU A 3 -16.84 -5.77 -8.88
N MET A 4 -18.11 -5.89 -8.47
CA MET A 4 -18.78 -4.98 -7.55
C MET A 4 -18.37 -5.17 -6.09
N LEU A 5 -17.78 -6.31 -5.73
CA LEU A 5 -17.39 -6.55 -4.33
C LEU A 5 -16.30 -5.58 -3.87
N ALA A 6 -15.35 -5.25 -4.74
CA ALA A 6 -14.25 -4.36 -4.40
C ALA A 6 -14.70 -2.93 -4.03
N PRO A 7 -15.48 -2.19 -4.87
CA PRO A 7 -15.95 -0.87 -4.49
C PRO A 7 -16.89 -0.90 -3.28
N ILE A 8 -17.68 -1.96 -3.09
CA ILE A 8 -18.54 -2.12 -1.90
C ILE A 8 -17.67 -2.25 -0.63
N CYS A 9 -16.69 -3.15 -0.64
CA CYS A 9 -15.78 -3.34 0.50
C CYS A 9 -15.00 -2.06 0.82
N LEU A 10 -14.49 -1.35 -0.20
CA LEU A 10 -13.80 -0.07 -0.01
C LEU A 10 -14.73 1.02 0.54
N THR A 11 -15.96 1.13 0.03
CA THR A 11 -16.96 2.08 0.56
C THR A 11 -17.18 1.84 2.06
N ILE A 12 -17.42 0.58 2.45
CA ILE A 12 -17.64 0.23 3.86
C ILE A 12 -16.38 0.50 4.70
N ALA A 13 -15.18 0.19 4.19
CA ALA A 13 -13.93 0.46 4.88
C ALA A 13 -13.75 1.95 5.18
N LEU A 14 -14.00 2.82 4.19
CA LEU A 14 -13.93 4.28 4.32
C LEU A 14 -14.94 4.83 5.33
N MET A 15 -16.13 4.21 5.42
CA MET A 15 -17.16 4.59 6.39
C MET A 15 -16.80 4.18 7.83
N LEU A 16 -16.19 3.00 8.00
CA LEU A 16 -15.71 2.53 9.32
C LEU A 16 -14.50 3.33 9.80
N GLY A 17 -13.73 3.84 8.85
CA GLY A 17 -12.64 4.75 9.04
C GLY A 17 -11.29 4.08 8.86
N GLU A 18 -10.37 4.82 8.28
CA GLU A 18 -9.00 4.40 8.03
C GLU A 18 -8.03 5.45 8.55
N MET A 19 -6.79 5.04 8.79
CA MET A 19 -5.73 6.01 9.03
C MET A 19 -5.38 6.65 7.70
N SER A 20 -5.78 7.91 7.51
CA SER A 20 -5.38 8.74 6.39
C SER A 20 -4.41 9.83 6.87
N PRO A 21 -3.49 10.30 6.01
CA PRO A 21 -2.77 11.54 6.27
C PRO A 21 -3.79 12.64 6.56
N CYS A 22 -3.59 13.43 7.60
CA CYS A 22 -4.47 14.55 7.86
C CYS A 22 -4.25 15.64 6.79
N ASP A 23 -5.02 15.57 5.72
CA ASP A 23 -5.02 16.56 4.66
C ASP A 23 -5.53 17.89 5.22
N GLY A 24 -4.74 18.96 5.03
CA GLY A 24 -5.06 20.30 5.53
C GLY A 24 -4.73 20.54 7.02
N CYS A 25 -4.29 19.52 7.79
CA CYS A 25 -3.75 19.77 9.14
C CYS A 25 -2.46 20.60 9.09
N GLY A 26 -1.65 20.43 8.03
CA GLY A 26 -0.32 21.04 7.92
C GLY A 26 0.56 20.69 9.11
N ARG A 27 0.59 19.42 9.52
CA ARG A 27 1.32 18.95 10.70
C ARG A 27 2.26 17.83 10.32
N VAL A 28 3.47 17.94 10.85
CA VAL A 28 4.53 16.95 10.65
C VAL A 28 4.74 16.19 11.94
N GLN A 29 4.54 14.88 11.89
CA GLN A 29 4.77 13.99 13.03
C GLN A 29 6.15 13.35 12.95
N ILE A 30 6.78 13.22 14.11
CA ILE A 30 8.02 12.47 14.28
C ILE A 30 7.66 11.01 14.55
N TYR A 31 8.14 10.11 13.70
CA TYR A 31 7.95 8.64 13.76
C TYR A 31 9.12 7.89 14.41
N GLY A 32 10.17 8.62 14.74
CA GLY A 32 11.38 8.02 15.26
C GLY A 32 12.47 9.04 15.43
N VAL A 33 13.30 8.81 16.45
CA VAL A 33 14.45 9.64 16.77
C VAL A 33 15.66 8.72 16.83
N GLN A 34 16.69 9.03 16.04
CA GLN A 34 17.90 8.24 15.96
C GLN A 34 18.72 8.42 17.25
N PRO A 35 19.05 7.33 17.97
CA PRO A 35 19.88 7.41 19.17
C PRO A 35 21.22 8.08 18.89
N GLY A 36 21.68 8.95 19.80
CA GLY A 36 22.97 9.64 19.69
C GLY A 36 23.00 10.84 18.72
N MET A 37 21.85 11.23 18.16
CA MET A 37 21.72 12.43 17.31
C MET A 37 21.16 13.62 18.08
N ALA A 38 21.26 14.81 17.47
CA ALA A 38 20.90 16.09 18.07
C ALA A 38 19.48 16.12 18.67
N SER A 39 18.48 15.58 17.96
CA SER A 39 17.11 15.53 18.46
C SER A 39 16.93 14.60 19.66
N ALA A 40 17.66 13.49 19.74
CA ALA A 40 17.61 12.60 20.90
C ALA A 40 18.19 13.27 22.15
N GLU A 41 19.33 13.95 22.00
CA GLU A 41 19.98 14.71 23.08
C GLU A 41 19.10 15.88 23.58
N ALA A 42 18.39 16.53 22.66
CA ALA A 42 17.48 17.62 23.00
C ALA A 42 16.15 17.16 23.65
N GLY A 43 15.87 15.86 23.69
CA GLY A 43 14.66 15.31 24.31
C GLY A 43 13.42 15.26 23.39
N VAL A 44 13.62 15.31 22.08
CA VAL A 44 12.59 15.02 21.08
C VAL A 44 12.20 13.54 21.16
N ARG A 45 10.91 13.23 21.01
CA ARG A 45 10.38 11.87 21.12
C ARG A 45 9.53 11.51 19.91
N ASP A 46 9.35 10.20 19.74
CA ASP A 46 8.36 9.64 18.82
C ASP A 46 6.95 10.12 19.20
N GLY A 47 6.14 10.45 18.19
CA GLY A 47 4.82 11.04 18.33
C GLY A 47 4.78 12.56 18.49
N ASP A 48 5.92 13.25 18.66
CA ASP A 48 5.96 14.71 18.71
C ASP A 48 5.52 15.33 17.38
N LEU A 49 4.76 16.42 17.44
CA LEU A 49 4.28 17.14 16.27
C LEU A 49 5.04 18.46 16.12
N ILE A 50 5.69 18.65 14.98
CA ILE A 50 6.43 19.87 14.66
C ILE A 50 5.44 20.92 14.17
N MET A 51 5.33 22.01 14.93
CA MET A 51 4.44 23.13 14.64
C MET A 51 5.17 24.27 13.92
N ALA A 52 6.40 24.57 14.36
CA ALA A 52 7.22 25.62 13.78
C ALA A 52 8.72 25.37 14.01
N ILE A 53 9.56 25.96 13.16
CA ILE A 53 11.01 26.01 13.31
C ILE A 53 11.46 27.47 13.22
N ASP A 54 12.18 27.96 14.22
CA ASP A 54 12.63 29.35 14.33
C ASP A 54 11.49 30.38 14.14
N GLY A 55 10.31 30.03 14.66
CA GLY A 55 9.09 30.84 14.55
C GLY A 55 8.36 30.74 13.21
N ALA A 56 8.95 30.11 12.19
CA ALA A 56 8.29 29.86 10.91
C ALA A 56 7.40 28.59 10.99
N PRO A 57 6.10 28.66 10.64
CA PRO A 57 5.23 27.50 10.62
C PRO A 57 5.73 26.42 9.66
N ILE A 58 5.64 25.16 10.07
CA ILE A 58 6.00 24.01 9.24
C ILE A 58 4.74 23.21 8.95
N THR A 59 4.47 22.98 7.67
CA THR A 59 3.29 22.22 7.22
C THR A 59 3.61 20.87 6.62
N ASP A 60 4.86 20.63 6.23
CA ASP A 60 5.30 19.38 5.61
C ASP A 60 6.76 19.05 5.95
N ALA A 61 7.16 17.80 5.66
CA ALA A 61 8.52 17.34 5.90
C ALA A 61 9.55 18.07 5.03
N ALA A 62 9.14 18.67 3.90
CA ALA A 62 10.03 19.44 3.04
C ALA A 62 10.44 20.76 3.71
N GLY A 63 9.52 21.44 4.39
CA GLY A 63 9.75 22.62 5.21
C GLY A 63 10.75 22.36 6.32
N VAL A 64 10.66 21.21 7.00
CA VAL A 64 11.65 20.82 8.03
C VAL A 64 13.05 20.70 7.42
N ARG A 65 13.18 19.97 6.31
CA ARG A 65 14.47 19.80 5.61
C ARG A 65 15.03 21.13 5.11
N GLN A 66 14.16 22.05 4.69
CA GLN A 66 14.55 23.40 4.27
C GLN A 66 15.11 24.19 5.44
N ALA A 67 14.40 24.26 6.57
CA ALA A 67 14.81 25.01 7.75
C ALA A 67 16.16 24.49 8.30
N VAL A 68 16.32 23.17 8.38
CA VAL A 68 17.59 22.55 8.79
C VAL A 68 18.72 22.94 7.85
N ARG A 69 18.50 22.92 6.53
CA ARG A 69 19.54 23.30 5.56
C ARG A 69 19.95 24.77 5.70
N VAL A 70 18.99 25.68 5.88
CA VAL A 70 19.23 27.13 6.05
C VAL A 70 19.90 27.47 7.38
N SER A 71 19.76 26.61 8.40
CA SER A 71 20.45 26.80 9.67
C SER A 71 21.98 26.77 9.54
N GLU A 72 22.51 26.08 8.51
CA GLU A 72 23.95 25.87 8.29
C GLU A 72 24.68 25.30 9.52
N GLY A 73 23.97 24.49 10.32
CA GLY A 73 24.50 23.85 11.53
C GLY A 73 24.36 24.70 12.80
N ARG A 74 23.73 25.88 12.71
CA ARG A 74 23.36 26.67 13.90
C ARG A 74 22.18 26.03 14.63
N PRO A 75 22.03 26.28 15.95
CA PRO A 75 20.87 25.81 16.71
C PRO A 75 19.57 26.32 16.09
N VAL A 76 18.60 25.42 15.92
CA VAL A 76 17.23 25.75 15.50
C VAL A 76 16.28 25.55 16.67
N SER A 77 15.32 26.46 16.86
CA SER A 77 14.25 26.32 17.83
C SER A 77 13.08 25.53 17.23
N LEU A 78 12.83 24.33 17.73
CA LEU A 78 11.69 23.51 17.36
C LEU A 78 10.53 23.77 18.30
N ARG A 79 9.43 24.33 17.79
CA ARG A 79 8.17 24.37 18.52
C ARG A 79 7.41 23.08 18.29
N LEU A 80 7.30 22.27 19.34
CA LEU A 80 6.72 20.94 19.30
C LEU A 80 5.41 20.90 20.10
N ARG A 81 4.54 19.98 19.72
CA ARG A 81 3.38 19.58 20.51
C ARG A 81 3.48 18.11 20.85
N ARG A 82 3.45 17.79 22.14
CA ARG A 82 3.36 16.42 22.68
C ARG A 82 2.05 16.32 23.46
N SER A 83 1.11 15.52 22.96
CA SER A 83 -0.25 15.47 23.50
C SER A 83 -0.91 16.86 23.50
N SER A 84 -1.18 17.44 24.67
CA SER A 84 -1.75 18.78 24.85
C SER A 84 -0.70 19.88 25.01
N ASP A 85 0.55 19.51 25.33
CA ASP A 85 1.56 20.47 25.76
C ASP A 85 2.34 20.98 24.55
N VAL A 86 2.46 22.31 24.47
CA VAL A 86 3.28 23.00 23.48
C VAL A 86 4.53 23.52 24.17
N PHE A 87 5.69 23.18 23.63
CA PHE A 87 6.98 23.55 24.19
C PHE A 87 8.00 23.79 23.06
N GLU A 88 9.11 24.43 23.40
CA GLU A 88 10.20 24.70 22.47
C GLU A 88 11.46 23.96 22.91
N LEU A 89 12.16 23.36 21.94
CA LEU A 89 13.46 22.74 22.14
C LEU A 89 14.45 23.35 21.17
N SER A 90 15.62 23.76 21.68
CA SER A 90 16.74 24.13 20.82
C SER A 90 17.49 22.87 20.41
N VAL A 91 17.63 22.64 19.11
CA VAL A 91 18.33 21.48 18.55
C VAL A 91 19.39 21.96 17.58
N THR A 92 20.62 21.49 17.74
CA THR A 92 21.73 21.86 16.85
C THR A 92 21.95 20.76 15.82
N PRO A 93 21.62 20.96 14.53
CA PRO A 93 21.78 19.93 13.52
C PRO A 93 23.23 19.44 13.40
N ARG A 94 23.41 18.14 13.16
CA ARG A 94 24.73 17.52 12.97
C ARG A 94 24.79 16.81 11.63
N ILE A 95 26.00 16.64 11.09
CA ILE A 95 26.19 15.84 9.88
C ILE A 95 25.85 14.40 10.21
N ASN A 96 24.88 13.83 9.49
CA ASN A 96 24.57 12.42 9.57
C ASN A 96 25.67 11.63 8.83
N PRO A 97 26.38 10.71 9.50
CA PRO A 97 27.49 9.97 8.90
C PRO A 97 27.06 9.04 7.75
N GLN A 98 25.78 8.64 7.69
CA GLN A 98 25.27 7.77 6.63
C GLN A 98 24.94 8.53 5.34
N THR A 99 24.43 9.75 5.46
CA THR A 99 23.96 10.56 4.32
C THR A 99 24.91 11.71 3.97
N ASN A 100 25.91 11.97 4.82
CA ASN A 100 26.82 13.12 4.76
C ASN A 100 26.10 14.48 4.62
N ALA A 101 24.89 14.56 5.17
CA ALA A 101 24.04 15.74 5.12
C ALA A 101 23.71 16.21 6.54
N LEU A 102 23.50 17.52 6.69
CA LEU A 102 23.07 18.11 7.94
C LEU A 102 21.67 17.61 8.31
N ALA A 103 21.52 17.04 9.51
CA ALA A 103 20.30 16.40 9.95
C ALA A 103 20.07 16.57 11.44
N LEU A 104 18.79 16.45 11.84
CA LEU A 104 18.36 16.42 13.23
C LEU A 104 18.35 14.99 13.80
N GLY A 105 18.35 13.96 12.93
CA GLY A 105 18.23 12.56 13.33
C GLY A 105 16.78 12.16 13.66
N ILE A 106 15.82 12.65 12.88
CA ILE A 106 14.38 12.38 13.06
C ILE A 106 13.77 11.80 11.77
N SER A 107 12.88 10.84 11.94
CA SER A 107 12.02 10.30 10.88
C SER A 107 10.70 11.06 10.88
N LEU A 108 10.31 11.61 9.73
CA LEU A 108 9.17 12.53 9.60
C LEU A 108 8.13 11.94 8.65
N GLY A 109 6.87 12.21 8.94
CA GLY A 109 5.76 11.95 8.03
C GLY A 109 4.55 12.82 8.37
N PRO A 110 3.46 12.72 7.59
CA PRO A 110 2.22 13.41 7.93
C PRO A 110 1.66 12.87 9.25
N GLU A 111 0.93 13.69 10.01
CA GLU A 111 0.08 13.18 11.10
C GLU A 111 -1.02 12.31 10.48
N TYR A 112 -1.16 11.05 10.91
CA TYR A 112 -2.30 10.23 10.50
C TYR A 112 -3.44 10.42 11.48
N VAL A 113 -4.63 10.62 10.94
CA VAL A 113 -5.86 10.70 11.72
C VAL A 113 -6.82 9.61 11.27
N LEU A 114 -7.66 9.14 12.20
CA LEU A 114 -8.75 8.26 11.84
C LEU A 114 -9.80 9.09 11.12
N GLU A 115 -9.83 8.99 9.81
CA GLU A 115 -10.81 9.66 8.97
C GLU A 115 -11.95 8.70 8.64
N ARG A 116 -13.19 9.17 8.81
CA ARG A 116 -14.41 8.44 8.46
C ARG A 116 -15.18 9.27 7.45
N LEU A 117 -15.42 8.71 6.28
CA LEU A 117 -16.18 9.39 5.26
C LEU A 117 -17.67 9.02 5.33
N PRO A 118 -18.59 9.98 5.20
CA PRO A 118 -20.00 9.67 5.01
C PRO A 118 -20.19 8.95 3.67
N LEU A 119 -21.27 8.17 3.55
CA LEU A 119 -21.54 7.36 2.35
C LEU A 119 -21.46 8.17 1.04
N ALA A 120 -21.94 9.41 1.06
CA ALA A 120 -21.95 10.30 -0.11
C ALA A 120 -20.54 10.62 -0.64
N GLU A 121 -19.54 10.67 0.24
CA GLU A 121 -18.14 10.93 -0.12
C GLU A 121 -17.37 9.61 -0.28
N ALA A 122 -17.65 8.62 0.56
CA ALA A 122 -17.01 7.31 0.52
C ALA A 122 -17.23 6.60 -0.83
N LEU A 123 -18.43 6.70 -1.41
CA LEU A 123 -18.76 6.04 -2.67
C LEU A 123 -17.92 6.55 -3.85
N PRO A 124 -17.89 7.85 -4.20
CA PRO A 124 -17.05 8.33 -5.29
C PRO A 124 -15.56 8.09 -5.03
N VAL A 125 -15.08 8.26 -3.79
CA VAL A 125 -13.68 7.96 -3.43
C VAL A 125 -13.36 6.48 -3.64
N SER A 126 -14.25 5.57 -3.23
CA SER A 126 -14.06 4.13 -3.41
C SER A 126 -13.98 3.72 -4.89
N LEU A 127 -14.76 4.36 -5.77
CA LEU A 127 -14.75 4.11 -7.21
C LEU A 127 -13.44 4.56 -7.84
N THR A 128 -12.97 5.77 -7.48
CA THR A 128 -11.67 6.28 -7.92
C THR A 128 -10.54 5.35 -7.48
N ARG A 129 -10.50 4.98 -6.19
CA ARG A 129 -9.49 4.04 -5.66
C ARG A 129 -9.56 2.66 -6.32
N THR A 130 -10.77 2.17 -6.60
CA THR A 130 -10.94 0.92 -7.36
C THR A 130 -10.29 1.03 -8.74
N GLY A 131 -10.53 2.14 -9.45
CA GLY A 131 -9.90 2.40 -10.75
C GLY A 131 -8.38 2.47 -10.67
N GLU A 132 -7.83 3.18 -9.68
CA GLU A 132 -6.39 3.26 -9.42
C GLU A 132 -5.79 1.89 -9.11
N MET A 133 -6.46 1.08 -8.29
CA MET A 133 -6.03 -0.30 -8.00
C MET A 133 -5.98 -1.14 -9.28
N VAL A 134 -7.00 -1.05 -10.14
CA VAL A 134 -7.00 -1.76 -11.43
C VAL A 134 -5.84 -1.31 -12.31
N VAL A 135 -5.61 0.00 -12.45
CA VAL A 135 -4.48 0.53 -13.23
C VAL A 135 -3.13 0.06 -12.66
N ASN A 136 -2.96 0.11 -11.35
CA ASN A 136 -1.73 -0.34 -10.67
C ASN A 136 -1.50 -1.84 -10.85
N MET A 137 -2.55 -2.66 -10.81
CA MET A 137 -2.46 -4.09 -11.05
C MET A 137 -2.08 -4.40 -12.50
N VAL A 138 -2.74 -3.77 -13.47
CA VAL A 138 -2.46 -3.98 -14.90
C VAL A 138 -1.05 -3.50 -15.27
N THR A 139 -0.63 -2.33 -14.78
CA THR A 139 0.73 -1.81 -15.02
C THR A 139 1.78 -2.65 -14.30
N GLY A 140 1.50 -3.16 -13.11
CA GLY A 140 2.35 -4.11 -12.41
C GLY A 140 2.55 -5.41 -13.20
N LEU A 141 1.46 -6.00 -13.69
CA LEU A 141 1.50 -7.18 -14.57
C LEU A 141 2.32 -6.91 -15.83
N ALA A 142 2.12 -5.75 -16.47
CA ALA A 142 2.88 -5.37 -17.65
C ALA A 142 4.38 -5.33 -17.35
N LYS A 143 4.81 -4.68 -16.25
CA LYS A 143 6.22 -4.62 -15.83
C LYS A 143 6.83 -5.99 -15.58
N VAL A 144 6.07 -6.93 -15.00
CA VAL A 144 6.53 -8.31 -14.82
C VAL A 144 6.75 -8.99 -16.18
N VAL A 145 5.85 -8.78 -17.14
CA VAL A 145 5.98 -9.35 -18.49
C VAL A 145 7.21 -8.78 -19.23
N VAL A 146 7.49 -7.47 -19.10
CA VAL A 146 8.68 -6.84 -19.70
C VAL A 146 9.96 -7.07 -18.87
N ARG A 147 9.89 -7.85 -17.78
CA ARG A 147 11.00 -8.17 -16.85
C ARG A 147 11.60 -6.97 -16.11
N GLU A 148 10.82 -5.89 -15.95
CA GLU A 148 11.19 -4.74 -15.13
C GLU A 148 10.87 -4.94 -13.64
N ALA A 149 10.06 -5.97 -13.31
CA ALA A 149 9.71 -6.33 -11.94
C ALA A 149 9.74 -7.86 -11.75
N PRO A 150 10.08 -8.36 -10.56
CA PRO A 150 10.02 -9.79 -10.27
C PRO A 150 8.56 -10.28 -10.23
N ALA A 151 8.34 -11.49 -10.73
CA ALA A 151 7.05 -12.17 -10.61
C ALA A 151 6.91 -12.80 -9.21
N GLU A 152 6.44 -12.02 -8.24
CA GLU A 152 6.14 -12.53 -6.91
C GLU A 152 4.67 -12.97 -6.83
N LEU A 153 4.48 -14.28 -6.63
CA LEU A 153 3.16 -14.90 -6.49
C LEU A 153 3.00 -15.38 -5.05
N ALA A 154 1.94 -14.91 -4.38
CA ALA A 154 1.50 -15.46 -3.11
C ALA A 154 0.58 -16.66 -3.37
N GLY A 155 0.84 -17.77 -2.70
CA GLY A 155 0.00 -18.96 -2.77
C GLY A 155 -1.17 -18.90 -1.78
N PRO A 156 -2.03 -19.93 -1.78
CA PRO A 156 -3.14 -20.05 -0.83
C PRO A 156 -2.73 -19.88 0.64
N VAL A 157 -1.57 -20.43 1.03
CA VAL A 157 -1.07 -20.33 2.41
C VAL A 157 -0.62 -18.90 2.74
N GLY A 158 0.12 -18.25 1.82
CA GLY A 158 0.49 -16.84 1.98
C GLY A 158 -0.73 -15.92 2.05
N ILE A 159 -1.75 -16.15 1.21
CA ILE A 159 -3.00 -15.38 1.25
C ILE A 159 -3.72 -15.56 2.58
N ALA A 160 -3.77 -16.79 3.13
CA ALA A 160 -4.38 -17.06 4.43
C ALA A 160 -3.65 -16.31 5.56
N GLU A 161 -2.31 -16.28 5.53
CA GLU A 161 -1.49 -15.54 6.49
C GLU A 161 -1.73 -14.02 6.39
N MET A 162 -1.71 -13.47 5.17
CA MET A 162 -1.98 -12.05 4.91
C MET A 162 -3.39 -11.66 5.34
N THR A 163 -4.38 -12.53 5.13
CA THR A 163 -5.75 -12.35 5.61
C THR A 163 -5.77 -12.29 7.14
N GLY A 164 -5.04 -13.19 7.82
CA GLY A 164 -4.90 -13.19 9.27
C GLY A 164 -4.27 -11.90 9.81
N ARG A 165 -3.24 -11.37 9.13
CA ARG A 165 -2.64 -10.06 9.46
C ARG A 165 -3.65 -8.92 9.26
N ALA A 166 -4.34 -8.88 8.13
CA ALA A 166 -5.35 -7.86 7.85
C ALA A 166 -6.49 -7.88 8.87
N ALA A 167 -6.96 -9.06 9.26
CA ALA A 167 -7.98 -9.23 10.30
C ALA A 167 -7.51 -8.72 11.67
N ARG A 168 -6.25 -8.96 12.05
CA ARG A 168 -5.66 -8.42 13.29
C ARG A 168 -5.46 -6.91 13.26
N ALA A 169 -5.20 -6.33 12.08
CA ALA A 169 -5.06 -4.88 11.90
C ALA A 169 -6.41 -4.14 12.00
N GLY A 170 -7.53 -4.85 11.81
CA GLY A 170 -8.87 -4.35 12.02
C GLY A 170 -9.77 -4.50 10.79
N THR A 171 -11.07 -4.31 11.00
CA THR A 171 -12.10 -4.49 9.96
C THR A 171 -11.88 -3.62 8.71
N PRO A 172 -11.49 -2.33 8.80
CA PRO A 172 -11.23 -1.52 7.62
C PRO A 172 -10.10 -2.10 6.75
N THR A 173 -8.99 -2.52 7.37
CA THR A 173 -7.87 -3.15 6.67
C THR A 173 -8.26 -4.48 6.05
N LEU A 174 -9.06 -5.30 6.76
CA LEU A 174 -9.57 -6.55 6.22
C LEU A 174 -10.45 -6.32 4.98
N LEU A 175 -11.35 -5.33 5.00
CA LEU A 175 -12.20 -4.99 3.86
C LEU A 175 -11.39 -4.46 2.66
N GLN A 176 -10.37 -3.62 2.91
CA GLN A 176 -9.45 -3.18 1.86
C GLN A 176 -8.71 -4.39 1.23
N PHE A 177 -8.26 -5.33 2.05
CA PHE A 177 -7.60 -6.54 1.57
C PHE A 177 -8.56 -7.45 0.78
N MET A 178 -9.81 -7.58 1.22
CA MET A 178 -10.86 -8.28 0.48
C MET A 178 -11.14 -7.63 -0.88
N ALA A 179 -11.18 -6.30 -0.94
CA ALA A 179 -11.34 -5.57 -2.19
C ALA A 179 -10.16 -5.84 -3.15
N PHE A 180 -8.93 -5.79 -2.63
CA PHE A 180 -7.72 -6.11 -3.38
C PHE A 180 -7.74 -7.54 -3.95
N LEU A 181 -8.10 -8.54 -3.14
CA LEU A 181 -8.22 -9.93 -3.61
C LEU A 181 -9.32 -10.10 -4.67
N SER A 182 -10.47 -9.44 -4.46
CA SER A 182 -11.57 -9.48 -5.42
C SER A 182 -11.17 -8.91 -6.79
N LEU A 183 -10.41 -7.82 -6.82
CA LEU A 183 -9.90 -7.23 -8.07
C LEU A 183 -8.86 -8.12 -8.73
N ASN A 184 -7.95 -8.73 -7.97
CA ASN A 184 -6.99 -9.69 -8.51
C ASN A 184 -7.72 -10.85 -9.20
N LEU A 185 -8.67 -11.49 -8.52
CA LEU A 185 -9.47 -12.57 -9.12
C LEU A 185 -10.19 -12.10 -10.37
N ALA A 186 -10.72 -10.87 -10.37
CA ALA A 186 -11.38 -10.31 -11.55
C ALA A 186 -10.42 -10.14 -12.75
N ILE A 187 -9.23 -9.59 -12.51
CA ILE A 187 -8.22 -9.37 -13.55
C ILE A 187 -7.67 -10.71 -14.06
N PHE A 188 -7.30 -11.63 -13.17
CA PHE A 188 -6.79 -12.95 -13.55
C PHE A 188 -7.82 -13.74 -14.36
N ASN A 189 -9.10 -13.69 -13.98
CA ASN A 189 -10.17 -14.36 -14.72
C ASN A 189 -10.40 -13.80 -16.13
N ILE A 190 -9.95 -12.58 -16.45
CA ILE A 190 -10.01 -12.02 -17.81
C ILE A 190 -8.85 -12.50 -18.68
N LEU A 191 -7.74 -12.95 -18.07
CA LEU A 191 -6.58 -13.40 -18.82
C LEU A 191 -6.90 -14.65 -19.64
N PRO A 192 -6.34 -14.80 -20.85
CA PRO A 192 -6.56 -15.95 -21.73
C PRO A 192 -5.78 -17.19 -21.26
N VAL A 193 -5.91 -17.54 -19.97
CA VAL A 193 -5.26 -18.70 -19.36
C VAL A 193 -6.26 -19.86 -19.32
N PRO A 194 -5.91 -21.05 -19.86
CA PRO A 194 -6.78 -22.20 -19.82
C PRO A 194 -7.18 -22.57 -18.38
N GLY A 195 -8.46 -22.88 -18.17
CA GLY A 195 -9.03 -23.11 -16.85
C GLY A 195 -9.71 -21.88 -16.21
N LEU A 196 -9.55 -20.68 -16.80
CA LEU A 196 -10.25 -19.45 -16.38
C LEU A 196 -11.29 -18.98 -17.42
N ASP A 197 -12.16 -18.06 -17.01
CA ASP A 197 -13.23 -17.50 -17.84
C ASP A 197 -12.70 -16.78 -19.10
N GLY A 198 -11.52 -16.16 -19.01
CA GLY A 198 -10.88 -15.41 -20.10
C GLY A 198 -10.45 -16.29 -21.28
N ALA A 199 -10.16 -17.57 -21.05
CA ALA A 199 -9.91 -18.52 -22.15
C ALA A 199 -11.17 -18.76 -22.99
N ARG A 200 -12.35 -18.82 -22.37
CA ARG A 200 -13.62 -18.95 -23.09
C ARG A 200 -13.90 -17.70 -23.92
N LEU A 201 -13.64 -16.52 -23.37
CA LEU A 201 -13.72 -15.24 -24.10
C LEU A 201 -12.81 -15.24 -25.33
N LEU A 202 -11.57 -15.73 -25.19
CA LEU A 202 -10.64 -15.87 -26.32
C LEU A 202 -11.21 -16.81 -27.40
N PHE A 203 -11.73 -17.98 -27.02
CA PHE A 203 -12.31 -18.92 -27.96
C PHE A 203 -13.50 -18.34 -28.70
N VAL A 204 -14.42 -17.67 -28.00
CA VAL A 204 -15.55 -16.97 -28.63
C VAL A 204 -15.07 -15.89 -29.60
N GLY A 205 -14.02 -15.14 -29.26
CA GLY A 205 -13.39 -14.18 -30.17
C GLY A 205 -12.84 -14.84 -31.44
N ILE A 206 -12.15 -15.98 -31.30
CA ILE A 206 -11.65 -16.77 -32.43
C ILE A 206 -12.81 -17.29 -33.28
N GLU A 207 -13.89 -17.79 -32.67
CA GLU A 207 -15.08 -18.27 -33.37
C GLU A 207 -15.78 -17.16 -34.16
N ALA A 208 -15.87 -15.95 -33.59
CA ALA A 208 -16.46 -14.79 -34.25
C ALA A 208 -15.69 -14.40 -35.51
N VAL A 209 -14.35 -14.45 -35.47
CA VAL A 209 -13.50 -14.18 -36.64
C VAL A 209 -13.54 -15.32 -37.66
N ARG A 210 -13.54 -16.57 -37.20
CA ARG A 210 -13.45 -17.76 -38.05
C ARG A 210 -14.79 -18.22 -38.62
N GLY A 211 -15.90 -17.72 -38.08
CA GLY A 211 -17.28 -18.11 -38.43
C GLY A 211 -17.62 -19.57 -38.14
N LYS A 212 -16.75 -20.31 -37.44
CA LYS A 212 -16.89 -21.74 -37.15
C LYS A 212 -16.48 -22.02 -35.71
N ARG A 213 -17.32 -22.81 -35.02
CA ARG A 213 -17.08 -23.24 -33.64
C ARG A 213 -15.74 -23.96 -33.50
N VAL A 214 -15.07 -23.73 -32.37
CA VAL A 214 -13.91 -24.51 -31.94
C VAL A 214 -14.41 -25.89 -31.51
N ASN A 215 -13.60 -26.93 -31.71
CA ASN A 215 -13.99 -28.28 -31.33
C ASN A 215 -14.18 -28.34 -29.80
N PRO A 216 -15.40 -28.68 -29.30
CA PRO A 216 -15.68 -28.71 -27.86
C PRO A 216 -14.78 -29.67 -27.08
N GLN A 217 -14.32 -30.77 -27.70
CA GLN A 217 -13.42 -31.72 -27.06
C GLN A 217 -12.02 -31.12 -26.86
N VAL A 218 -11.53 -30.34 -27.82
CA VAL A 218 -10.23 -29.68 -27.74
C VAL A 218 -10.27 -28.56 -26.69
N GLU A 219 -11.36 -27.78 -26.68
CA GLU A 219 -11.57 -26.76 -25.66
C GLU A 219 -11.62 -27.37 -24.26
N GLY A 220 -12.42 -28.43 -24.07
CA GLY A 220 -12.52 -29.12 -22.78
C GLY A 220 -11.19 -29.71 -22.31
N ALA A 221 -10.41 -30.32 -23.21
CA ALA A 221 -9.08 -30.84 -22.91
C ALA A 221 -8.11 -29.73 -22.50
N LEU A 222 -8.13 -28.57 -23.19
CA LEU A 222 -7.28 -27.44 -22.85
C LEU A 222 -7.64 -26.84 -21.49
N HIS A 223 -8.93 -26.70 -21.19
CA HIS A 223 -9.39 -26.23 -19.88
C HIS A 223 -8.99 -27.17 -18.75
N LEU A 224 -9.14 -28.48 -18.94
CA LEU A 224 -8.70 -29.48 -17.95
C LEU A 224 -7.18 -29.41 -17.73
N ALA A 225 -6.40 -29.39 -18.82
CA ALA A 225 -4.95 -29.28 -18.74
C ALA A 225 -4.52 -27.99 -18.02
N GLY A 226 -5.17 -26.87 -18.32
CA GLY A 226 -4.97 -25.59 -17.65
C GLY A 226 -5.28 -25.63 -16.16
N MET A 227 -6.43 -26.20 -15.78
CA MET A 227 -6.80 -26.36 -14.37
C MET A 227 -5.80 -27.24 -13.62
N LEU A 228 -5.36 -28.35 -14.20
CA LEU A 228 -4.33 -29.21 -13.60
C LEU A 228 -2.99 -28.47 -13.44
N LEU A 229 -2.59 -27.67 -14.44
CA LEU A 229 -1.41 -26.82 -14.36
C LEU A 229 -1.55 -25.78 -13.24
N LEU A 230 -2.69 -25.12 -13.13
CA LEU A 230 -2.97 -24.14 -12.07
C LEU A 230 -2.96 -24.78 -10.69
N LEU A 231 -3.56 -25.95 -10.52
CA LEU A 231 -3.52 -26.70 -9.26
C LEU A 231 -2.09 -27.11 -8.91
N ALA A 232 -1.30 -27.60 -9.87
CA ALA A 232 0.11 -27.92 -9.65
C ALA A 232 0.91 -26.67 -9.25
N LEU A 233 0.68 -25.54 -9.92
CA LEU A 233 1.30 -24.26 -9.56
C LEU A 233 0.91 -23.82 -8.14
N MET A 234 -0.37 -23.94 -7.77
CA MET A 234 -0.85 -23.63 -6.42
C MET A 234 -0.12 -24.46 -5.36
N LEU A 235 0.11 -25.76 -5.61
CA LEU A 235 0.86 -26.62 -4.69
C LEU A 235 2.33 -26.18 -4.58
N VAL A 236 2.99 -25.88 -5.69
CA VAL A 236 4.39 -25.42 -5.71
C VAL A 236 4.56 -24.10 -4.95
N VAL A 237 3.67 -23.13 -5.20
CA VAL A 237 3.73 -21.83 -4.52
C VAL A 237 3.38 -21.98 -3.04
N SER A 238 2.38 -22.81 -2.69
CA SER A 238 2.05 -23.10 -1.29
C SER A 238 3.24 -23.71 -0.53
N PHE A 239 3.99 -24.60 -1.17
CA PHE A 239 5.20 -25.17 -0.56
C PHE A 239 6.24 -24.09 -0.25
N ARG A 240 6.47 -23.15 -1.18
CA ARG A 240 7.36 -22.00 -0.96
C ARG A 240 6.87 -21.09 0.16
N ASP A 241 5.56 -20.86 0.25
CA ASP A 241 4.97 -20.07 1.33
C ASP A 241 5.22 -20.72 2.69
N ILE A 242 4.99 -22.03 2.81
CA ILE A 242 5.25 -22.78 4.06
C ILE A 242 6.73 -22.70 4.44
N GLN A 243 7.65 -22.85 3.47
CA GLN A 243 9.09 -22.72 3.74
C GLN A 243 9.45 -21.34 4.30
N LYS A 244 8.87 -20.27 3.75
CA LYS A 244 9.08 -18.90 4.25
C LYS A 244 8.56 -18.74 5.67
N LEU A 245 7.40 -19.31 5.99
CA LEU A 245 6.78 -19.21 7.32
C LEU A 245 7.51 -20.01 8.40
N VAL A 246 8.12 -21.13 8.06
CA VAL A 246 8.92 -21.93 9.01
C VAL A 246 10.30 -21.33 9.23
N ALA A 247 10.84 -20.63 8.23
CA ALA A 247 12.14 -19.96 8.31
C ALA A 247 12.10 -18.61 9.05
N SER A 248 10.92 -18.05 9.30
CA SER A 248 10.68 -16.79 10.03
C SER A 248 10.31 -17.02 11.48
#